data_AF-A0A060C4Y1-F1
#
_entry.id   AF-A0A060C4Y1-F1
#
_cell.length_a   1.000
_cell.length_b   1.000
_cell.length_c   1.000
_cell.angle_alpha   90.00
_cell.angle_beta   90.00
_cell.angle_gamma   90.00
#
_symmetry.space_group_name_H-M   'P 1'
#
loop_
_entity.id
_entity.type
_entity.pdbx_description
1 polymer ?
#
loop_
_entity_poly.entity_id
_entity_poly.type
_entity_poly.pdbx_seq_one_letter_code
_entity_poly.pdbx_strand_id
1 'polypeptide(L)' 'MVALYRLSDIALVTPLRDGMNLVAKEYLATKRDEPGVLILSEMAGAAIELSDALTVNPTNVQEMEEAMVYALE' A
#
# COMPACT_ATOMS: atom_id res chain seq x y z
N MET A 1 7.72 11.03 10.59
CA MET A 1 7.11 9.82 9.99
C MET A 1 5.63 10.06 9.70
N VAL A 2 4.78 10.34 10.69
CA VAL A 2 3.34 10.63 10.48
C VAL A 2 3.07 11.73 9.44
N ALA A 3 3.86 12.81 9.46
CA ALA A 3 3.75 13.88 8.46
C ALA A 3 4.01 13.40 7.02
N LEU A 4 4.92 12.44 6.82
CA LEU A 4 5.20 11.88 5.49
C LEU A 4 4.02 11.04 4.99
N TYR A 5 3.44 10.20 5.86
CA TYR A 5 2.27 9.39 5.51
C TYR A 5 1.08 10.26 5.09
N ARG A 6 0.87 11.35 5.81
CA ARG A 6 -0.20 12.29 5.50
C ARG A 6 0.04 13.02 4.17
N LEU A 7 1.26 13.50 3.93
CA LEU A 7 1.62 14.21 2.71
C LEU A 7 1.72 13.33 1.46
N SER A 8 1.98 12.03 1.59
CA SER A 8 2.15 11.14 0.45
C SER A 8 0.80 10.71 -0.15
N ASP A 9 0.62 10.89 -1.46
CA ASP A 9 -0.60 10.44 -2.16
C ASP A 9 -0.69 8.93 -2.29
N ILE A 10 0.46 8.24 -2.38
CA ILE A 10 0.55 6.80 -2.58
C ILE A 10 1.54 6.19 -1.59
N ALA A 11 1.16 5.07 -0.97
CA ALA A 11 2.05 4.20 -0.21
C ALA A 11 2.25 2.86 -0.93
N LEU A 12 3.50 2.55 -1.28
CA LEU A 12 3.89 1.29 -1.89
C LEU A 12 4.58 0.39 -0.85
N VAL A 13 3.93 -0.73 -0.52
CA VAL A 13 4.40 -1.68 0.50
C VAL A 13 4.58 -3.04 -0.16
N THR A 14 5.80 -3.38 -0.57
CA THR A 14 6.11 -4.55 -1.40
C THR A 14 7.01 -5.61 -0.73
N PRO A 15 6.73 -6.07 0.51
CA PRO A 15 7.54 -7.12 1.12
C PRO A 15 7.41 -8.45 0.35
N LEU A 16 8.51 -9.18 0.25
CA LEU A 16 8.52 -10.56 -0.29
C LEU A 16 7.93 -11.58 0.69
N ARG A 17 7.97 -11.27 1.99
CA ARG A 17 7.37 -12.06 3.06
C ARG A 17 7.24 -11.20 4.32
N ASP A 18 6.03 -10.98 4.80
CA ASP A 18 5.77 -10.23 6.03
C ASP A 18 4.57 -10.80 6.77
N GLY A 19 4.74 -11.08 8.06
CA GLY A 19 3.66 -11.63 8.89
C GLY A 19 2.53 -10.63 9.12
N MET A 20 2.86 -9.34 9.31
CA MET A 20 1.87 -8.28 9.48
C MET A 20 2.53 -6.92 9.21
N ASN A 21 2.05 -6.21 8.20
CA ASN A 21 2.56 -4.90 7.88
C ASN A 21 1.78 -3.80 8.61
N LEU A 22 2.30 -3.36 9.76
CA LEU A 22 1.68 -2.28 10.53
C LEU A 22 1.85 -0.91 9.87
N VAL A 23 2.92 -0.71 9.08
CA VAL A 23 3.15 0.55 8.35
C VAL A 23 2.01 0.82 7.36
N ALA A 24 1.49 -0.21 6.69
CA ALA A 24 0.31 -0.10 5.83
C ALA A 24 -0.92 0.40 6.62
N LYS A 25 -1.14 -0.12 7.84
CA LYS A 25 -2.23 0.30 8.72
C LYS A 25 -2.03 1.72 9.27
N GLU A 26 -0.80 2.08 9.62
CA GLU A 26 -0.42 3.41 10.06
C GLU A 26 -0.66 4.44 8.95
N TYR A 27 -0.29 4.12 7.71
CA TYR A 27 -0.57 4.97 6.55
C TYR A 27 -2.08 5.25 6.42
N LEU A 28 -2.90 4.20 6.37
CA LEU A 28 -4.37 4.35 6.28
C LEU A 28 -4.94 5.15 7.46
N ALA A 29 -4.41 4.95 8.67
CA ALA A 29 -4.84 5.71 9.83
C ALA A 29 -4.60 7.23 9.69
N THR A 30 -3.61 7.64 8.90
CA THR A 30 -3.33 9.06 8.61
C THR A 30 -4.17 9.66 7.47
N LYS A 31 -4.85 8.83 6.67
CA LYS A 31 -5.62 9.22 5.48
C LYS A 31 -7.13 9.36 5.74
N ARG A 32 -7.55 9.61 6.98
CA ARG A 32 -8.98 9.71 7.34
C ARG A 32 -9.70 10.88 6.66
N ASP A 33 -9.01 12.00 6.51
CA ASP A 33 -9.59 13.26 6.01
C ASP A 33 -9.07 13.63 4.61
N GLU A 34 -8.15 12.84 4.06
CA GLU A 34 -7.44 13.12 2.81
C GLU A 34 -7.34 11.82 2.00
N PRO A 35 -7.58 11.85 0.69
CA PRO A 35 -7.44 10.66 -0.14
C PRO A 35 -5.99 10.16 -0.15
N GLY A 36 -5.84 8.86 -0.37
CA GLY A 36 -4.55 8.22 -0.53
C GLY A 36 -4.72 6.78 -1.01
N VAL A 37 -3.76 6.29 -1.78
CA VAL A 37 -3.78 4.94 -2.35
C VAL A 37 -2.75 4.08 -1.65
N LEU A 38 -3.18 2.91 -1.18
CA LEU A 38 -2.29 1.88 -0.64
C LEU A 38 -2.11 0.78 -1.69
N ILE A 39 -0.87 0.62 -2.16
CA ILE A 39 -0.44 -0.52 -2.97
C ILE A 39 0.27 -1.50 -2.04
N LEU A 40 -0.22 -2.73 -1.94
CA LEU A 40 0.19 -3.69 -0.92
C LEU A 40 0.54 -5.04 -1.54
N SER A 41 1.68 -5.61 -1.14
CA SER A 41 2.05 -6.97 -1.49
C SER A 41 1.03 -7.97 -0.97
N GLU A 42 0.62 -8.91 -1.82
CA GLU A 42 -0.15 -10.09 -1.40
C GLU A 42 0.59 -10.96 -0.36
N MET A 43 1.92 -10.82 -0.26
CA MET A 43 2.76 -11.55 0.69
C MET A 43 2.82 -10.90 2.08
N ALA A 44 2.14 -9.75 2.27
CA ALA A 44 1.99 -9.11 3.56
C ALA A 44 0.74 -9.63 4.26
N GLY A 45 0.84 -10.07 5.53
CA GLY A 45 -0.34 -10.49 6.29
C GLY A 45 -1.41 -9.41 6.45
N ALA A 46 -1.04 -8.12 6.29
CA ALA A 46 -2.00 -7.02 6.26
C ALA A 46 -2.96 -7.08 5.07
N ALA A 47 -2.57 -7.71 3.95
CA ALA A 47 -3.40 -7.83 2.74
C ALA A 47 -4.68 -8.64 2.98
N ILE A 48 -4.68 -9.54 3.97
CA ILE A 48 -5.86 -10.32 4.37
C ILE A 48 -6.94 -9.41 4.97
N GLU A 49 -6.54 -8.36 5.69
CA GLU A 49 -7.46 -7.43 6.37
C GLU A 49 -7.75 -6.17 5.56
N LEU A 50 -6.86 -5.81 4.64
CA LEU A 50 -6.93 -4.59 3.84
C LEU A 50 -7.32 -4.91 2.39
N SER A 51 -8.50 -5.54 2.21
CA SER A 51 -8.99 -5.99 0.91
C SER A 51 -9.23 -4.88 -0.12
N ASP A 52 -9.39 -3.64 0.36
CA ASP A 52 -9.60 -2.46 -0.49
C ASP A 52 -8.28 -1.86 -1.01
N ALA A 53 -7.14 -2.37 -0.54
CA ALA A 53 -5.83 -1.96 -1.05
C ALA A 53 -5.60 -2.54 -2.46
N LEU A 54 -4.86 -1.80 -3.29
CA LEU A 54 -4.37 -2.31 -4.56
C LEU A 54 -3.34 -3.40 -4.29
N THR A 55 -3.77 -4.65 -4.40
CA THR A 55 -2.93 -5.79 -4.06
C THR A 55 -2.08 -6.19 -5.26
N VAL A 56 -0.78 -6.40 -5.05
CA VAL A 56 0.18 -6.72 -6.11
C VAL A 56 1.08 -7.89 -5.73
N ASN A 57 1.51 -8.68 -6.72
CA ASN A 57 2.62 -9.60 -6.55
C ASN A 57 3.97 -8.84 -6.57
N PRO A 58 4.76 -8.85 -5.48
CA PRO A 58 6.00 -8.08 -5.37
C PRO A 58 7.12 -8.57 -6.31
N THR A 59 6.97 -9.76 -6.92
CA THR A 59 7.91 -10.32 -7.90
C THR A 59 7.52 -10.03 -9.35
N ASN A 60 6.33 -9.47 -9.57
CA ASN A 60 5.84 -9.09 -10.88
C ASN A 60 6.01 -7.57 -11.10
N VAL A 61 7.09 -7.19 -11.79
CA VAL A 61 7.41 -5.77 -12.04
C VAL A 61 6.33 -5.07 -12.87
N GLN A 62 5.75 -5.77 -13.86
CA GLN A 62 4.73 -5.23 -14.74
C GLN A 62 3.45 -4.88 -13.96
N GLU A 63 3.02 -5.77 -13.07
CA GLU A 63 1.84 -5.55 -12.23
C GLU A 63 2.05 -4.40 -11.23
N MET A 64 3.25 -4.28 -10.66
CA MET A 64 3.60 -3.14 -9.81
C MET A 64 3.58 -1.82 -10.60
N GLU A 65 4.10 -1.81 -11.84
CA GLU A 65 4.05 -0.64 -12.72
C GLU A 65 2.60 -0.24 -13.01
N GLU A 66 1.77 -1.19 -13.44
CA GLU A 66 0.35 -0.96 -13.75
C GLU A 66 -0.41 -0.43 -12.52
N ALA A 67 -0.15 -0.99 -11.33
CA ALA A 67 -0.75 -0.51 -10.09
C ALA A 67 -0.29 0.91 -9.71
N MET A 68 0.99 1.25 -9.93
CA MET A 68 1.49 2.60 -9.70
C MET A 68 0.90 3.62 -10.67
N VAL A 69 0.77 3.27 -11.95
CA VAL A 69 0.12 4.12 -12.96
C VAL A 69 -1.35 4.34 -12.59
N TYR A 70 -2.08 3.25 -12.30
CA TYR A 70 -3.47 3.33 -11.89
C TYR A 70 -3.68 4.17 -10.62
N ALA A 71 -2.74 4.12 -9.68
CA ALA A 71 -2.80 4.92 -8.46
C ALA A 71 -2.54 6.43 -8.67
N LEU A 72 -1.95 6.81 -9.81
CA LEU A 72 -1.65 8.20 -10.17
C LEU A 72 -2.75 8.88 -11.00
N GLU A 73 -3.66 8.11 -11.60
CA GLU A 73 -4.80 8.60 -12.42
C GLU A 73 -6.03 8.95 -11.57
#